data_AF-A0A9P2M440-F1
#
_entry.id   AF-A0A9P2M440-F1
#
_cell.length_a   1.000
_cell.length_b   1.000
_cell.length_c   1.000
_cell.angle_alpha   90.00
_cell.angle_beta   90.00
_cell.angle_gamma   90.00
#
_symmetry.space_group_name_H-M   'P 1'
#
loop_
_entity.id
_entity.type
_entity.pdbx_description
1 polymer ?
#
loop_
_entity_poly.entity_id
_entity_poly.type
_entity_poly.pdbx_seq_one_letter_code
_entity_poly.pdbx_strand_id
1 'polypeptide(L)'
;MSFVVAAPEVVVAAASDLAGIGSAIGAANAAAAVPTMGVLAAGADEVSAAVADLFGAHAQAYQALSAQAALFHEQFVHAMTAGAGAYAGAEAADAAALDVLNGPFQALFGRPLIGDGANGAPGQPGGPGGLLYGNGGNGGNGGIGQPGGAGGDAGLIGNGGNGGIGGPGATGLAGGAGGVGGLLFGDGGNGGAGRTRHRDPSALPGGSAARWSRRRAVRPWR
;
A
#
# COMPACT_ATOMS: atom_id res chain seq x y z
N MET A 1 -14.63 6.66 18.30
CA MET A 1 -15.24 6.61 16.95
C MET A 1 -14.46 5.58 16.16
N SER A 2 -15.13 4.63 15.50
CA SER A 2 -14.48 3.67 14.61
C SER A 2 -14.25 4.38 13.27
N PHE A 3 -13.01 4.40 12.79
CA PHE A 3 -12.70 4.86 11.45
C PHE A 3 -12.95 3.69 10.48
N VAL A 4 -13.74 3.93 9.45
CA VAL A 4 -13.93 2.99 8.35
C VAL A 4 -12.85 3.29 7.32
N VAL A 5 -11.94 2.35 7.10
CA VAL A 5 -10.96 2.42 6.01
C VAL A 5 -11.54 1.62 4.85
N ALA A 6 -11.94 2.30 3.78
CA ALA A 6 -12.38 1.67 2.54
C ALA A 6 -11.20 1.60 1.56
N ALA A 7 -11.02 0.46 0.91
CA ALA A 7 -10.14 0.30 -0.24
C ALA A 7 -11.02 0.03 -1.47
N PRO A 8 -11.49 1.08 -2.18
CA PRO A 8 -12.45 0.94 -3.28
C PRO A 8 -12.01 -0.07 -4.33
N GLU A 9 -10.71 -0.14 -4.61
CA GLU A 9 -10.13 -1.06 -5.60
C GLU A 9 -10.31 -2.52 -5.21
N VAL A 10 -10.17 -2.84 -3.92
CA VAL A 10 -10.37 -4.20 -3.38
C VAL A 10 -11.84 -4.60 -3.47
N VAL A 11 -12.74 -3.64 -3.21
CA VAL A 11 -14.19 -3.88 -3.28
C VAL A 11 -14.63 -4.13 -4.72
N VAL A 12 -14.11 -3.37 -5.69
CA VAL A 12 -14.40 -3.59 -7.12
C VAL A 12 -13.86 -4.94 -7.59
N ALA A 13 -12.64 -5.33 -7.18
CA ALA A 13 -12.09 -6.64 -7.51
C ALA A 13 -12.95 -7.78 -6.96
N ALA A 14 -13.36 -7.70 -5.69
CA ALA A 14 -14.26 -8.66 -5.08
C ALA A 14 -15.62 -8.72 -5.81
N ALA A 15 -16.14 -7.60 -6.31
CA ALA A 15 -17.40 -7.56 -7.06
C ALA A 15 -17.30 -8.33 -8.38
N SER A 16 -16.16 -8.20 -9.06
CA SER A 16 -15.87 -8.95 -10.29
C SER A 16 -15.79 -10.46 -10.01
N ASP A 17 -15.08 -10.87 -8.96
CA ASP A 17 -14.99 -12.28 -8.58
C ASP A 17 -16.37 -12.86 -8.26
N LEU A 18 -17.18 -12.10 -7.53
CA LEU A 18 -18.52 -12.51 -7.16
C LEU A 18 -19.46 -12.61 -8.36
N ALA A 19 -19.33 -11.73 -9.35
CA ALA A 19 -20.04 -11.84 -10.63
C ALA A 19 -19.66 -13.15 -11.36
N GLY A 20 -18.37 -13.50 -11.37
CA GLY A 20 -17.87 -14.76 -11.90
C GLY A 20 -18.48 -15.98 -11.20
N ILE A 21 -18.55 -15.96 -9.86
CA ILE A 21 -19.20 -17.01 -9.06
C ILE A 21 -20.68 -17.13 -9.40
N GLY A 22 -21.40 -16.01 -9.48
CA GLY A 22 -22.82 -15.99 -9.83
C GLY A 22 -23.09 -16.61 -11.20
N SER A 23 -22.25 -16.31 -12.20
CA SER A 23 -22.31 -16.91 -13.54
C SER A 23 -22.08 -18.42 -13.51
N ALA A 24 -21.06 -18.88 -12.79
CA ALA A 24 -20.77 -20.32 -12.66
C ALA A 24 -21.91 -21.09 -11.99
N ILE A 25 -22.50 -20.52 -10.94
CA ILE A 25 -23.68 -21.10 -10.25
C ILE A 25 -24.89 -21.13 -11.19
N GLY A 26 -25.15 -20.05 -11.93
CA GLY A 26 -26.23 -19.98 -12.92
C GLY A 26 -26.10 -21.07 -13.99
N ALA A 27 -24.90 -21.26 -14.53
CA ALA A 27 -24.61 -22.31 -15.51
C ALA A 27 -24.81 -23.71 -14.93
N ALA A 28 -24.35 -23.96 -13.70
CA ALA A 28 -24.54 -25.23 -13.02
C ALA A 28 -26.03 -25.53 -12.76
N ASN A 29 -26.80 -24.53 -12.32
CA ASN A 29 -28.24 -24.66 -12.08
C ASN A 29 -29.01 -24.96 -13.38
N ALA A 30 -28.64 -24.31 -14.49
CA ALA A 30 -29.23 -24.57 -15.79
C ALA A 30 -28.91 -25.99 -16.30
N ALA A 31 -27.65 -26.44 -16.15
CA ALA A 31 -27.24 -27.78 -16.54
C ALA A 31 -27.95 -28.88 -15.73
N ALA A 32 -28.21 -28.62 -14.43
CA ALA A 32 -28.92 -29.55 -13.55
C ALA A 32 -30.44 -29.56 -13.74
N ALA A 33 -31.03 -28.57 -14.42
CA ALA A 33 -32.49 -28.40 -14.50
C ALA A 33 -33.19 -29.59 -15.14
N VAL A 34 -32.77 -29.99 -16.35
CA VAL A 34 -33.37 -31.12 -17.09
C VAL A 34 -33.23 -32.46 -16.35
N PRO A 35 -32.03 -32.89 -15.92
CA PRO A 35 -31.89 -34.20 -15.28
C PRO A 35 -32.60 -34.32 -13.93
N THR A 36 -32.84 -33.21 -13.22
CA THR A 36 -33.55 -33.23 -11.92
C THR A 36 -35.07 -33.16 -12.06
N MET A 37 -35.59 -32.52 -13.11
CA MET A 37 -37.03 -32.53 -13.41
C MET A 37 -37.49 -33.80 -14.15
N GLY A 38 -36.57 -34.46 -14.86
CA GLY A 38 -36.85 -35.66 -15.66
C GLY A 38 -36.66 -36.98 -14.94
N VAL A 39 -36.70 -37.01 -13.60
CA VAL A 39 -36.55 -38.26 -12.83
C VAL A 39 -37.71 -39.19 -13.16
N LEU A 40 -37.39 -40.39 -13.65
CA LEU A 40 -38.37 -41.40 -14.00
C LEU A 40 -38.69 -42.28 -12.78
N ALA A 41 -39.94 -42.76 -12.72
CA ALA A 41 -40.35 -43.76 -11.73
C ALA A 41 -39.49 -45.03 -11.86
N ALA A 42 -38.99 -45.54 -10.74
CA ALA A 42 -38.14 -46.73 -10.73
C ALA A 42 -38.91 -48.03 -11.04
N GLY A 43 -40.22 -48.03 -10.79
CA GLY A 43 -41.14 -49.13 -11.04
C GLY A 43 -42.50 -48.63 -11.54
N ALA A 44 -43.37 -49.55 -11.94
CA ALA A 44 -44.72 -49.26 -12.43
C ALA A 44 -45.75 -49.06 -11.32
N ASP A 45 -45.32 -49.08 -10.06
CA ASP A 45 -46.16 -48.92 -8.88
C ASP A 45 -46.40 -47.44 -8.55
N GLU A 46 -47.49 -47.18 -7.83
CA GLU A 46 -47.92 -45.84 -7.45
C GLU A 46 -46.94 -45.14 -6.50
N VAL A 47 -46.17 -45.89 -5.70
CA VAL A 47 -45.17 -45.31 -4.80
C VAL A 47 -43.98 -44.78 -5.60
N SER A 48 -43.48 -45.55 -6.57
CA SER A 48 -42.43 -45.11 -7.50
C SER A 48 -42.85 -43.88 -8.31
N ALA A 49 -44.10 -43.84 -8.77
CA ALA A 49 -44.65 -42.68 -9.46
C ALA A 49 -44.72 -41.45 -8.55
N ALA A 50 -45.26 -41.59 -7.33
CA ALA A 50 -45.35 -40.50 -6.37
C ALA A 50 -43.97 -39.94 -5.94
N VAL A 51 -42.95 -40.80 -5.84
CA VAL A 51 -41.58 -40.36 -5.53
C VAL A 51 -40.98 -39.57 -6.71
N ALA A 52 -41.17 -40.01 -7.95
CA ALA A 52 -40.73 -39.26 -9.13
C ALA A 52 -41.40 -37.88 -9.21
N ASP A 53 -42.72 -37.82 -8.98
CA ASP A 53 -43.47 -36.56 -8.94
C ASP A 53 -42.97 -35.62 -7.83
N LEU A 54 -42.65 -36.14 -6.64
CA LEU A 54 -42.07 -35.36 -5.54
C LEU A 54 -40.73 -34.72 -5.95
N PHE A 55 -39.84 -35.48 -6.58
CA PHE A 55 -38.57 -34.94 -7.07
C PHE A 55 -38.76 -33.89 -8.16
N GLY A 56 -39.68 -34.12 -9.10
CA GLY A 56 -40.02 -33.15 -10.13
C GLY A 56 -40.54 -31.83 -9.54
N ALA A 57 -41.47 -31.90 -8.59
CA ALA A 57 -41.99 -30.73 -7.89
C ALA A 57 -40.91 -30.00 -7.07
N HIS A 58 -40.03 -30.74 -6.38
CA HIS A 58 -38.91 -30.15 -5.64
C HIS A 58 -37.90 -29.46 -6.57
N ALA A 59 -37.58 -30.07 -7.72
CA ALA A 59 -36.69 -29.47 -8.71
C ALA A 59 -37.27 -28.18 -9.27
N GLN A 60 -38.59 -28.14 -9.56
CA GLN A 60 -39.27 -26.91 -10.00
C GLN A 60 -39.21 -25.80 -8.93
N ALA A 61 -39.47 -26.14 -7.67
CA ALA A 61 -39.38 -25.19 -6.55
C ALA A 61 -37.94 -24.66 -6.38
N TYR A 62 -36.93 -25.54 -6.50
CA TYR A 62 -35.52 -25.17 -6.46
C TYR A 62 -35.14 -24.22 -7.60
N GLN A 63 -35.61 -24.47 -8.83
CA GLN A 63 -35.33 -23.59 -9.98
C GLN A 63 -35.95 -22.20 -9.78
N ALA A 64 -37.18 -22.14 -9.26
CA ALA A 64 -37.83 -20.86 -8.94
C ALA A 64 -37.08 -20.07 -7.86
N LEU A 65 -36.60 -20.73 -6.81
CA LEU A 65 -35.79 -20.11 -5.77
C LEU A 65 -34.42 -19.68 -6.30
N SER A 66 -33.78 -20.51 -7.12
CA SER A 66 -32.48 -20.22 -7.72
C SER A 66 -32.53 -18.97 -8.62
N ALA A 67 -33.63 -18.77 -9.34
CA ALA A 67 -33.84 -17.55 -10.12
C ALA A 67 -33.94 -16.29 -9.21
N GLN A 68 -34.63 -16.38 -8.08
CA GLN A 68 -34.71 -15.29 -7.11
C GLN A 68 -33.35 -15.00 -6.47
N ALA A 69 -32.59 -16.04 -6.13
CA ALA A 69 -31.24 -15.91 -5.59
C ALA A 69 -30.28 -15.26 -6.60
N ALA A 70 -30.39 -15.59 -7.88
CA ALA A 70 -29.58 -14.96 -8.93
C ALA A 70 -29.85 -13.45 -9.03
N LEU A 71 -31.12 -13.03 -8.98
CA LEU A 71 -31.48 -11.60 -8.99
C LEU A 71 -30.97 -10.86 -7.75
N PHE A 72 -31.09 -11.47 -6.57
CA PHE A 72 -30.51 -10.91 -5.34
C PHE A 72 -29.00 -10.75 -5.46
N HIS A 73 -28.32 -11.77 -6.00
CA HIS A 73 -26.87 -11.77 -6.19
C HIS A 73 -26.43 -10.64 -7.13
N GLU A 74 -27.12 -10.46 -8.25
CA GLU A 74 -26.87 -9.34 -9.18
C GLU A 74 -27.03 -7.98 -8.48
N GLN A 75 -28.10 -7.81 -7.70
CA GLN A 75 -28.32 -6.58 -6.93
C GLN A 75 -27.23 -6.35 -5.89
N PHE A 76 -26.77 -7.40 -5.23
CA PHE A 76 -25.68 -7.33 -4.25
C PHE A 76 -24.36 -6.90 -4.92
N VAL A 77 -23.98 -7.52 -6.04
CA VAL A 77 -22.79 -7.14 -6.82
C VAL A 77 -22.88 -5.70 -7.31
N HIS A 78 -24.06 -5.28 -7.77
CA HIS A 78 -24.31 -3.91 -8.22
C HIS A 78 -24.15 -2.90 -7.08
N ALA A 79 -24.75 -3.17 -5.91
CA ALA A 79 -24.63 -2.32 -4.74
C ALA A 79 -23.18 -2.20 -4.25
N MET A 80 -22.41 -3.30 -4.31
CA MET A 80 -21.00 -3.29 -3.92
C MET A 80 -20.14 -2.43 -4.85
N THR A 81 -20.34 -2.55 -6.17
CA THR A 81 -19.67 -1.70 -7.17
C THR A 81 -20.05 -0.22 -7.00
N ALA A 82 -21.35 0.06 -6.81
CA ALA A 82 -21.84 1.42 -6.59
C ALA A 82 -21.28 2.04 -5.29
N GLY A 83 -21.22 1.25 -4.22
CA GLY A 83 -20.63 1.68 -2.94
C GLY A 83 -19.16 2.02 -3.06
N ALA A 84 -18.36 1.19 -3.76
CA ALA A 84 -16.96 1.50 -4.02
C ALA A 84 -16.78 2.81 -4.81
N GLY A 85 -17.62 3.01 -5.84
CA GLY A 85 -17.64 4.25 -6.62
C GLY A 85 -18.00 5.49 -5.77
N ALA A 86 -18.91 5.35 -4.81
CA ALA A 86 -19.27 6.45 -3.91
C ALA A 86 -18.11 6.85 -2.98
N TYR A 87 -17.36 5.90 -2.42
CA TYR A 87 -16.17 6.20 -1.61
C TYR A 87 -15.07 6.86 -2.45
N ALA A 88 -14.76 6.32 -3.63
CA ALA A 88 -13.78 6.93 -4.53
C ALA A 88 -14.21 8.34 -4.98
N GLY A 89 -15.51 8.54 -5.22
CA GLY A 89 -16.08 9.84 -5.56
C GLY A 89 -15.99 10.86 -4.42
N ALA A 90 -16.15 10.43 -3.17
CA ALA A 90 -15.99 11.28 -2.00
C ALA A 90 -14.54 11.77 -1.85
N GLU A 91 -13.56 10.86 -1.92
CA GLU A 91 -12.14 11.22 -1.87
C GLU A 91 -11.74 12.20 -2.99
N ALA A 92 -12.27 11.98 -4.19
CA ALA A 92 -12.04 12.89 -5.32
C ALA A 92 -12.68 14.27 -5.10
N ALA A 93 -13.89 14.33 -4.51
CA ALA A 93 -14.56 15.57 -4.20
C ALA A 93 -13.82 16.36 -3.11
N ASP A 94 -13.32 15.68 -2.08
CA ASP A 94 -12.53 16.30 -1.00
C ASP A 94 -11.19 16.84 -1.53
N ALA A 95 -10.51 16.10 -2.40
CA ALA A 95 -9.30 16.58 -3.09
C ALA A 95 -9.59 17.81 -3.96
N ALA A 96 -10.68 17.78 -4.74
CA ALA A 96 -11.06 18.92 -5.58
C ALA A 96 -11.43 20.17 -4.76
N ALA A 97 -12.09 20.00 -3.62
CA ALA A 97 -12.39 21.10 -2.71
C ALA A 97 -11.11 21.74 -2.15
N LEU A 98 -10.11 20.91 -1.83
CA LEU A 98 -8.81 21.39 -1.37
C LEU A 98 -8.04 22.12 -2.48
N ASP A 99 -8.12 21.67 -3.73
CA ASP A 99 -7.53 22.35 -4.89
C ASP A 99 -8.16 23.73 -5.12
N VAL A 100 -9.48 23.85 -4.98
CA VAL A 100 -10.18 25.14 -5.07
C VAL A 100 -9.71 26.11 -3.98
N LEU A 101 -9.51 25.62 -2.76
CA LEU A 101 -9.00 26.41 -1.65
C LEU A 101 -7.54 26.84 -1.88
N ASN A 102 -6.70 25.93 -2.38
CA ASN A 102 -5.27 26.15 -2.55
C ASN A 102 -4.92 26.96 -3.81
N GLY A 103 -5.72 26.87 -4.88
CA GLY A 103 -5.42 27.46 -6.18
C GLY A 103 -4.99 28.93 -6.15
N PRO A 104 -5.74 29.84 -5.48
CA PRO A 104 -5.36 31.25 -5.38
C PRO A 104 -4.00 31.46 -4.69
N PHE A 105 -3.69 30.67 -3.66
CA PHE A 105 -2.43 30.77 -2.92
C PHE A 105 -1.26 30.17 -3.68
N GLN A 106 -1.50 29.06 -4.38
CA GLN A 106 -0.52 28.48 -5.29
C GLN A 106 -0.16 29.47 -6.40
N ALA A 107 -1.14 30.19 -6.95
CA ALA A 107 -0.92 31.19 -7.98
C ALA A 107 -0.19 32.45 -7.46
N LEU A 108 -0.52 32.92 -6.26
CA LEU A 108 0.01 34.18 -5.73
C LEU A 108 1.35 34.00 -4.98
N PHE A 109 1.54 32.86 -4.32
CA PHE A 109 2.66 32.63 -3.40
C PHE A 109 3.49 31.40 -3.77
N GLY A 110 3.12 30.65 -4.82
CA GLY A 110 3.83 29.44 -5.25
C GLY A 110 3.70 28.26 -4.28
N ARG A 111 2.83 28.36 -3.27
CA ARG A 111 2.62 27.34 -2.23
C ARG A 111 1.13 27.21 -1.89
N PRO A 112 0.65 26.01 -1.53
CA PRO A 112 -0.72 25.83 -1.11
C PRO A 112 -0.96 26.53 0.23
N LEU A 113 -2.22 26.86 0.54
CA LEU A 113 -2.59 27.35 1.86
C LEU A 113 -2.54 26.21 2.88
N ILE A 114 -3.14 25.07 2.52
CA ILE A 114 -3.24 23.87 3.33
C ILE A 114 -2.71 22.68 2.54
N GLY A 115 -1.83 21.89 3.16
CA GLY A 115 -1.35 20.64 2.58
C GLY A 115 0.11 20.37 2.94
N ASP A 116 0.48 19.11 3.00
CA ASP A 116 1.84 18.72 3.28
C ASP A 116 2.76 18.94 2.07
N GLY A 117 4.03 19.18 2.35
CA GLY A 117 5.05 19.29 1.33
C GLY A 117 5.32 17.94 0.67
N ALA A 118 5.56 17.95 -0.64
CA ALA A 118 5.91 16.74 -1.38
C ALA A 118 7.24 16.15 -0.88
N ASN A 119 7.31 14.84 -0.69
CA ASN A 119 8.57 14.18 -0.36
C ASN A 119 9.55 14.28 -1.53
N GLY A 120 10.83 14.47 -1.22
CA GLY A 120 11.88 14.49 -2.21
C GLY A 120 12.08 13.11 -2.86
N ALA A 121 12.31 13.12 -4.18
CA ALA A 121 12.88 11.96 -4.88
C ALA A 121 14.30 11.65 -4.34
N PRO A 122 14.93 10.51 -4.68
CA PRO A 122 16.22 10.14 -4.10
C PRO A 122 17.28 11.26 -4.19
N GLY A 123 17.83 11.64 -3.03
CA GLY A 123 18.80 12.74 -2.85
C GLY A 123 18.23 14.16 -3.03
N GLN A 124 16.95 14.31 -3.38
CA GLN A 124 16.30 15.60 -3.58
C GLN A 124 15.67 16.12 -2.29
N PRO A 125 15.63 17.46 -2.09
CA PRO A 125 14.97 18.03 -0.94
C PRO A 125 13.46 17.77 -0.95
N GLY A 126 12.88 17.69 0.24
CA GLY A 126 11.43 17.74 0.41
C GLY A 126 10.89 19.15 0.11
N GLY A 127 9.70 19.21 -0.46
CA GLY A 127 8.98 20.45 -0.70
C GLY A 127 8.49 21.07 0.60
N PRO A 128 8.26 22.39 0.62
CA PRO A 128 7.71 23.06 1.78
C PRO A 128 6.23 22.69 1.98
N GLY A 129 5.78 22.66 3.25
CA GLY A 129 4.37 22.51 3.60
C GLY A 129 3.54 23.75 3.23
N GLY A 130 2.23 23.65 3.44
CA GLY A 130 1.27 24.73 3.21
C GLY A 130 1.57 25.97 4.05
N LEU A 131 1.13 27.14 3.58
CA LEU A 131 1.37 28.42 4.24
C LEU A 131 0.74 28.48 5.64
N LEU A 132 -0.49 27.98 5.79
CA LEU A 132 -1.23 27.98 7.05
C LEU A 132 -1.08 26.67 7.81
N TYR A 133 -1.36 25.55 7.14
CA TYR A 133 -1.33 24.24 7.76
C TYR A 133 -0.69 23.22 6.82
N GLY A 134 0.29 22.50 7.34
CA GLY A 134 0.94 21.42 6.59
C GLY A 134 2.37 21.20 7.05
N ASN A 135 2.74 19.93 7.13
CA ASN A 135 4.10 19.51 7.42
C ASN A 135 4.98 19.73 6.19
N GLY A 136 6.27 19.95 6.42
CA GLY A 136 7.25 19.90 5.36
C GLY A 136 7.45 18.47 4.84
N GLY A 137 7.75 18.33 3.55
CA GLY A 137 8.01 17.02 2.95
C GLY A 137 9.34 16.45 3.42
N ASN A 138 9.45 15.13 3.53
CA ASN A 138 10.72 14.48 3.86
C ASN A 138 11.70 14.61 2.70
N GLY A 139 12.97 14.83 3.01
CA GLY A 139 14.05 14.74 2.04
C GLY A 139 14.24 13.32 1.55
N GLY A 140 14.48 13.15 0.25
CA GLY A 140 14.66 11.82 -0.31
C GLY A 140 15.99 11.20 0.08
N ASN A 141 15.99 9.91 0.39
CA ASN A 141 17.21 9.18 0.69
C ASN A 141 18.17 9.21 -0.52
N GLY A 142 19.46 9.41 -0.28
CA GLY A 142 20.46 9.43 -1.34
C GLY A 142 20.62 8.07 -2.03
N GLY A 143 20.67 8.08 -3.36
CA GLY A 143 21.09 6.93 -4.17
C GLY A 143 22.60 6.66 -4.06
N ILE A 144 23.11 5.68 -4.82
CA ILE A 144 24.56 5.39 -4.86
C ILE A 144 25.32 6.65 -5.27
N GLY A 145 26.31 7.06 -4.46
CA GLY A 145 27.11 8.25 -4.74
C GLY A 145 26.43 9.59 -4.41
N GLN A 146 25.19 9.60 -3.88
CA GLN A 146 24.42 10.80 -3.60
C GLN A 146 24.18 11.03 -2.09
N PRO A 147 24.29 12.27 -1.58
CA PRO A 147 23.86 12.60 -0.23
C PRO A 147 22.34 12.48 -0.08
N GLY A 148 21.87 12.46 1.16
CA GLY A 148 20.44 12.56 1.45
C GLY A 148 19.93 13.98 1.21
N GLY A 149 18.71 14.09 0.70
CA GLY A 149 18.04 15.39 0.51
C GLY A 149 17.62 16.02 1.83
N ALA A 150 17.58 17.35 1.92
CA ALA A 150 17.08 18.04 3.09
C ALA A 150 15.56 17.86 3.24
N GLY A 151 15.06 17.85 4.47
CA GLY A 151 13.62 17.98 4.74
C GLY A 151 13.11 19.36 4.39
N GLY A 152 11.86 19.45 3.95
CA GLY A 152 11.17 20.70 3.68
C GLY A 152 10.67 21.35 4.95
N ASP A 153 10.48 22.66 4.90
CA ASP A 153 10.00 23.44 6.05
C ASP A 153 8.46 23.46 6.10
N ALA A 154 7.90 23.56 7.30
CA ALA A 154 6.48 23.86 7.49
C ALA A 154 6.17 25.36 7.31
N GLY A 155 4.88 25.70 7.28
CA GLY A 155 4.40 27.09 7.25
C GLY A 155 4.13 27.66 8.65
N LEU A 156 2.89 28.04 8.91
CA LEU A 156 2.48 28.58 10.20
C LEU A 156 2.30 27.48 11.26
N ILE A 157 1.59 26.41 10.89
CA ILE A 157 1.33 25.24 11.73
C ILE A 157 1.73 23.97 10.96
N GLY A 158 2.60 23.16 11.56
CA GLY A 158 3.06 21.89 10.98
C GLY A 158 4.48 21.56 11.39
N ASN A 159 4.87 20.30 11.26
CA ASN A 159 6.22 19.85 11.57
C ASN A 159 7.12 19.98 10.34
N GLY A 160 8.40 20.28 10.54
CA GLY A 160 9.39 20.20 9.48
C GLY A 160 9.59 18.76 9.00
N GLY A 161 9.88 18.59 7.73
CA GLY A 161 10.15 17.27 7.15
C GLY A 161 11.50 16.71 7.60
N ASN A 162 11.62 15.40 7.68
CA ASN A 162 12.87 14.75 8.05
C ASN A 162 13.88 14.81 6.90
N GLY A 163 15.16 14.94 7.21
CA GLY A 163 16.23 14.81 6.24
C GLY A 163 16.42 13.37 5.76
N GLY A 164 16.71 13.20 4.48
CA GLY A 164 16.97 11.90 3.86
C GLY A 164 18.29 11.30 4.34
N ILE A 165 18.37 9.98 4.39
CA ILE A 165 19.60 9.24 4.73
C ILE A 165 20.60 9.37 3.58
N GLY A 166 21.89 9.52 3.89
CA GLY A 166 22.96 9.51 2.89
C GLY A 166 23.06 8.19 2.13
N GLY A 167 23.38 8.25 0.84
CA GLY A 167 23.54 7.06 0.01
C GLY A 167 24.81 6.25 0.31
N PRO A 168 24.91 5.02 -0.20
CA PRO A 168 26.17 4.27 -0.17
C PRO A 168 27.20 4.88 -1.14
N GLY A 169 28.46 4.99 -0.71
CA GLY A 169 29.54 5.57 -1.53
C GLY A 169 30.94 5.27 -1.00
N ALA A 170 31.96 5.38 -1.87
CA ALA A 170 33.36 5.12 -1.54
C ALA A 170 33.92 6.06 -0.45
N THR A 171 33.37 7.28 -0.39
CA THR A 171 33.49 8.21 0.72
C THR A 171 32.10 8.31 1.32
N GLY A 172 31.93 7.94 2.59
CA GLY A 172 30.62 7.97 3.24
C GLY A 172 29.87 9.28 2.98
N LEU A 173 28.59 9.19 2.65
CA LEU A 173 27.79 10.33 2.20
C LEU A 173 26.93 10.86 3.35
N ALA A 174 26.85 12.19 3.44
CA ALA A 174 26.06 12.86 4.46
C ALA A 174 24.57 12.61 4.26
N GLY A 175 23.83 12.55 5.38
CA GLY A 175 22.38 12.68 5.33
C GLY A 175 21.97 14.14 5.18
N GLY A 176 20.71 14.36 4.81
CA GLY A 176 20.15 15.69 4.66
C GLY A 176 19.81 16.32 6.01
N ALA A 177 19.79 17.65 6.07
CA ALA A 177 19.27 18.36 7.23
C ALA A 177 17.76 18.10 7.37
N GLY A 178 17.23 18.18 8.59
CA GLY A 178 15.79 18.26 8.80
C GLY A 178 15.26 19.65 8.50
N GLY A 179 13.98 19.75 8.13
CA GLY A 179 13.30 21.02 7.88
C GLY A 179 12.86 21.72 9.16
N VAL A 180 12.54 23.00 9.06
CA VAL A 180 12.07 23.83 10.17
C VAL A 180 10.59 23.57 10.44
N GLY A 181 10.22 23.51 11.72
CA GLY A 181 8.83 23.42 12.18
C GLY A 181 8.04 24.72 11.99
N GLY A 182 6.74 24.66 12.22
CA GLY A 182 5.82 25.77 12.00
C GLY A 182 6.10 26.93 12.95
N LEU A 183 5.89 28.15 12.44
CA LEU A 183 6.18 29.38 13.19
C LEU A 183 5.42 29.50 14.51
N LEU A 184 4.17 29.02 14.55
CA LEU A 184 3.34 29.05 15.75
C LEU A 184 3.28 27.70 16.47
N PHE A 185 3.25 26.61 15.70
CA PHE A 185 3.16 25.28 16.26
C PHE A 185 3.74 24.22 15.33
N GLY A 186 4.57 23.35 15.88
CA GLY A 186 5.15 22.20 15.21
C GLY A 186 6.66 22.10 15.40
N ASP A 187 7.16 20.87 15.44
CA ASP A 187 8.55 20.57 15.71
C ASP A 187 9.38 20.63 14.41
N GLY A 188 10.69 20.89 14.56
CA GLY A 188 11.63 20.70 13.46
C GLY A 188 11.78 19.22 13.09
N GLY A 189 12.05 18.96 11.82
CA GLY A 189 12.34 17.63 11.33
C GLY A 189 13.71 17.13 11.80
N ASN A 190 13.84 15.82 11.95
CA ASN A 190 15.13 15.22 12.30
C ASN A 190 16.10 15.29 11.11
N GLY A 191 17.39 15.46 11.38
CA GLY A 191 18.44 15.27 10.37
C GLY A 191 18.56 13.80 9.95
N GLY A 192 18.86 13.58 8.67
CA GLY A 192 19.13 12.28 8.11
C GLY A 192 20.50 11.74 8.52
N ALA A 193 20.59 10.44 8.77
CA ALA A 193 21.85 9.79 9.08
C ALA A 193 22.79 9.81 7.86
N GLY A 194 24.07 10.11 8.09
CA GLY A 194 25.12 9.84 7.10
C GLY A 194 25.46 8.35 7.06
N ARG A 195 25.90 7.83 5.91
CA ARG A 195 26.50 6.49 5.83
C ARG A 195 28.01 6.62 5.85
N THR A 196 28.69 5.95 6.77
CA THR A 196 30.16 5.89 6.80
C THR A 196 30.67 4.87 5.76
N ARG A 197 31.95 5.00 5.36
CA ARG A 197 32.58 4.05 4.42
C ARG A 197 32.46 2.63 4.96
N HIS A 198 32.15 1.66 4.09
CA HIS A 198 32.40 0.25 4.41
C HIS A 198 33.92 0.10 4.54
N ARG A 199 34.43 0.06 5.76
CA ARG A 199 35.86 -0.17 6.01
C ARG A 199 36.07 -1.66 5.89
N ASP A 200 36.66 -2.12 4.79
CA ASP A 200 37.10 -3.50 4.70
C ASP A 200 38.05 -3.79 5.87
N PRO A 201 37.76 -4.79 6.73
CA PRO A 201 38.63 -5.15 7.85
C PRO A 201 40.02 -5.65 7.43
N SER A 202 40.25 -5.88 6.12
CA SER A 202 41.48 -6.42 5.57
C SER A 202 42.56 -5.37 5.28
N ALA A 203 42.24 -4.07 5.32
CA ALA A 203 43.22 -3.01 5.11
C ALA A 203 43.83 -2.51 6.43
N LEU A 204 44.56 -3.37 7.13
CA LEU A 204 45.54 -2.91 8.13
C LEU A 204 46.73 -2.27 7.39
N PRO A 205 47.26 -1.12 7.86
CA PRO A 205 48.47 -0.55 7.26
C PRO A 205 49.60 -1.55 7.45
N GLY A 206 50.29 -1.89 6.35
CA GLY A 206 51.31 -2.93 6.29
C GLY A 206 52.34 -2.81 7.41
N GLY A 207 52.16 -3.60 8.46
CA GLY A 207 53.18 -3.85 9.47
C GLY A 207 54.22 -4.78 8.87
N SER A 208 55.37 -4.23 8.50
CA SER A 208 56.56 -5.01 8.15
C SER A 208 56.94 -5.93 9.32
N ALA A 209 56.66 -7.22 9.16
CA ALA A 209 57.04 -8.25 10.10
C ALA A 209 58.58 -8.34 10.20
N ALA A 210 59.13 -7.81 11.29
CA ALA A 210 60.53 -7.99 11.65
C ALA A 210 60.77 -9.49 11.96
N ARG A 211 61.48 -10.15 11.06
CA ARG A 211 61.89 -11.55 11.12
C ARG A 211 62.95 -11.74 12.22
N TRP A 212 62.53 -12.06 13.45
CA TRP A 212 63.45 -12.48 14.52
C TRP A 212 63.87 -13.94 14.34
N SER A 213 65.08 -14.17 13.85
CA SER A 213 65.71 -15.49 13.77
C SER A 213 66.08 -15.99 15.17
N ARG A 214 65.45 -17.08 15.63
CA ARG A 214 65.88 -17.82 16.83
C ARG A 214 67.17 -18.59 16.53
N ARG A 215 68.32 -18.11 17.01
CA ARG A 215 69.53 -18.94 17.14
C ARG A 215 69.39 -19.82 18.38
N ARG A 216 69.27 -21.14 18.18
CA ARG A 216 69.47 -22.15 19.22
C ARG A 216 70.95 -22.18 19.58
N ALA A 217 71.28 -21.97 20.85
CA ALA A 217 72.57 -22.35 21.41
C ALA A 217 72.32 -23.42 22.47
N VAL A 218 72.68 -24.66 22.14
CA VAL A 218 72.81 -25.79 23.05
C VAL A 218 74.11 -25.61 23.81
N ARG A 219 74.08 -25.69 25.14
CA ARG A 219 75.28 -25.86 25.98
C ARG A 219 75.13 -27.14 26.82
N PRO A 220 76.10 -28.08 26.77
CA PRO A 220 76.09 -29.27 27.62
C PRO A 220 76.81 -29.03 28.96
N TRP A 221 76.52 -29.93 29.88
CA TRP A 221 76.95 -30.04 31.27
C TRP A 221 78.48 -30.03 31.49
N ARG A 222 78.89 -29.43 32.62
CA ARG A 222 79.74 -30.04 33.67
C ARG A 222 79.46 -29.33 35.00
#